data_AF-A0AAE1G8G7-F1
#
_entry.id   AF-A0AAE1G8G7-F1
#
_cell.length_a   1.000
_cell.length_b   1.000
_cell.length_c   1.000
_cell.angle_alpha   90.00
_cell.angle_beta   90.00
_cell.angle_gamma   90.00
#
_symmetry.space_group_name_H-M   'P 1'
#
loop_
_entity.id
_entity.type
_entity.pdbx_description
1 polymer ?
#
loop_
_entity_poly.entity_id
_entity_poly.type
_entity_poly.pdbx_seq_one_letter_code
_entity_poly.pdbx_strand_id
1 'polypeptide(L)'
;MLTIEDIKTMLDMQQQAYRDAMEMVMKDLSSRIRQVESSNTELIRSLQYTQKEVEDLRADKKTLIEEVTTLKKELCKKSEVEDKFIQLQSRIDYQEDYSRRNNLRFDGLDETPNETWEETQVKIQHLMRDKLEMGVLQLERAQRVGPKYTSTRPHTVVASFSKFEDRQAALRNSAKLKNTNININEDLCESSVTARKVQLPELKKTRADGKIAYFSHTKLVIRERGERTAQTQAVSTRPAASVMIVTPAATFAGGAASVGAVTGAGAVAAGEASAGMEDDQRGEGHEVAAQRKSKRKK
;
A
#
# COMPACT_ATOMS: atom_id res chain seq x y z
N MET A 1 -89.41 -82.06 20.05
CA MET A 1 -88.03 -82.33 19.58
C MET A 1 -87.81 -81.47 18.36
N LEU A 2 -86.69 -80.75 18.26
CA LEU A 2 -86.31 -80.13 16.99
C LEU A 2 -86.15 -81.22 15.93
N THR A 3 -86.70 -81.00 14.74
CA THR A 3 -86.59 -81.95 13.64
C THR A 3 -85.24 -81.76 12.92
N ILE A 4 -84.75 -82.80 12.25
CA ILE A 4 -83.49 -82.74 11.48
C ILE A 4 -83.53 -81.65 10.41
N GLU A 5 -84.71 -81.34 9.89
CA GLU A 5 -84.97 -80.31 8.89
C GLU A 5 -84.78 -78.89 9.45
N ASP A 6 -85.16 -78.66 10.71
CA ASP A 6 -84.92 -77.38 11.42
C ASP A 6 -83.42 -77.13 11.66
N ILE A 7 -82.65 -78.18 11.95
CA ILE A 7 -81.18 -78.08 12.13
C ILE A 7 -80.49 -77.78 10.80
N LYS A 8 -80.96 -78.41 9.71
CA LYS A 8 -80.42 -78.19 8.37
C LYS A 8 -80.66 -76.77 7.88
N THR A 9 -81.88 -76.25 8.06
CA THR A 9 -82.21 -74.86 7.69
C THR A 9 -81.41 -73.85 8.51
N MET A 10 -81.21 -74.10 9.81
CA MET A 10 -80.36 -73.26 10.66
C MET A 10 -78.88 -73.28 10.21
N LEU A 11 -78.36 -74.45 9.82
CA LEU A 11 -77.00 -74.57 9.29
C LEU A 11 -76.86 -73.83 7.95
N ASP A 12 -77.85 -73.95 7.06
CA ASP A 12 -77.86 -73.26 5.76
C ASP A 12 -77.93 -71.73 5.95
N MET A 13 -78.75 -71.24 6.88
CA MET A 13 -78.81 -69.82 7.26
C MET A 13 -77.48 -69.34 7.84
N GLN A 14 -76.85 -70.12 8.71
CA GLN A 14 -75.55 -69.78 9.29
C GLN A 14 -74.46 -69.73 8.22
N GLN A 15 -74.43 -70.69 7.30
CA GLN A 15 -73.50 -70.68 6.17
C GLN A 15 -73.71 -69.47 5.26
N GLN A 16 -74.97 -69.08 5.01
CA GLN A 16 -75.27 -67.89 4.21
C GLN A 16 -74.81 -66.61 4.91
N ALA A 17 -75.09 -66.46 6.21
CA ALA A 17 -74.64 -65.31 6.98
C ALA A 17 -73.10 -65.18 7.00
N TYR A 18 -72.36 -66.29 7.10
CA TYR A 18 -70.89 -66.25 6.99
C TYR A 18 -70.41 -65.87 5.59
N ARG A 19 -71.06 -66.37 4.53
CA ARG A 19 -70.75 -65.98 3.15
C ARG A 19 -70.95 -64.49 2.94
N ASP A 20 -72.08 -63.94 3.39
CA ASP A 20 -72.41 -62.53 3.23
C ASP A 20 -71.44 -61.63 4.02
N ALA A 21 -71.07 -62.04 5.25
CA ALA A 21 -70.08 -61.31 6.05
C ALA A 21 -68.69 -61.33 5.40
N MET A 22 -68.25 -62.47 4.87
CA MET A 22 -66.99 -62.58 4.12
C MET A 22 -67.03 -61.72 2.86
N GLU A 23 -68.14 -61.70 2.14
CA GLU A 23 -68.30 -60.88 0.93
C GLU A 23 -68.23 -59.38 1.26
N MET A 24 -68.87 -58.93 2.34
CA MET A 24 -68.74 -57.56 2.83
C MET A 24 -67.29 -57.19 3.17
N VAL A 25 -66.57 -58.04 3.90
CA VAL A 25 -65.17 -57.80 4.28
C VAL A 25 -64.26 -57.80 3.04
N MET A 26 -64.46 -58.72 2.11
CA MET A 26 -63.70 -58.78 0.85
C MET A 26 -63.95 -57.53 -0.01
N LYS A 27 -65.18 -57.02 -0.02
CA LYS A 27 -65.53 -55.78 -0.73
C LYS A 27 -64.87 -54.55 -0.10
N ASP A 28 -64.87 -54.45 1.23
CA ASP A 28 -64.19 -53.36 1.95
C ASP A 28 -62.67 -53.40 1.71
N LEU A 29 -62.05 -54.58 1.89
CA LEU A 29 -60.62 -54.78 1.61
C LEU A 29 -60.27 -54.42 0.16
N SER A 30 -61.08 -54.86 -0.81
CA SER A 30 -60.87 -54.52 -2.22
C SER A 30 -60.97 -53.01 -2.47
N SER A 31 -61.88 -52.32 -1.78
CA SER A 31 -62.00 -50.87 -1.85
C SER A 31 -60.77 -50.16 -1.29
N ARG A 32 -60.28 -50.60 -0.12
CA ARG A 32 -59.08 -50.04 0.52
C ARG A 32 -57.82 -50.30 -0.29
N ILE A 33 -57.68 -51.49 -0.89
CA ILE A 33 -56.59 -51.84 -1.80
C ILE A 33 -56.58 -50.88 -3.00
N ARG A 34 -57.73 -50.67 -3.66
CA ARG A 34 -57.84 -49.71 -4.78
C ARG A 34 -57.47 -48.29 -4.38
N GLN A 35 -57.87 -47.85 -3.18
CA GLN A 35 -57.52 -46.52 -2.68
C GLN A 35 -56.02 -46.37 -2.46
N VAL A 36 -55.37 -47.37 -1.86
CA VAL A 36 -53.91 -47.41 -1.68
C VAL A 36 -53.19 -47.44 -3.02
N GLU A 37 -53.65 -48.25 -3.97
CA GLU A 37 -53.09 -48.28 -5.33
C GLU A 37 -53.21 -46.91 -6.00
N SER A 38 -54.38 -46.26 -5.92
CA SER A 38 -54.57 -44.90 -6.45
C SER A 38 -53.60 -43.91 -5.82
N SER A 39 -53.49 -43.90 -4.49
CA SER A 39 -52.55 -43.04 -3.77
C SER A 39 -51.10 -43.31 -4.17
N ASN A 40 -50.71 -44.58 -4.35
CA ASN A 40 -49.37 -44.94 -4.79
C ASN A 40 -49.09 -44.42 -6.22
N THR A 41 -50.06 -44.49 -7.13
CA THR A 41 -49.88 -43.95 -8.49
C THR A 41 -49.71 -42.43 -8.49
N GLU A 42 -50.42 -41.71 -7.62
CA GLU A 42 -50.28 -40.26 -7.47
C GLU A 42 -48.92 -39.88 -6.87
N LEU A 43 -48.48 -40.60 -5.85
CA LEU A 43 -47.15 -40.42 -5.26
C LEU A 43 -46.03 -40.67 -6.27
N ILE A 44 -46.16 -41.68 -7.13
CA ILE A 44 -45.19 -41.94 -8.20
C ILE A 44 -45.12 -40.76 -9.18
N ARG A 45 -46.27 -40.21 -9.59
CA ARG A 45 -46.30 -39.03 -10.48
C ARG A 45 -45.66 -37.80 -9.83
N SER A 46 -45.97 -37.54 -8.56
CA SER A 46 -45.37 -36.44 -7.80
C SER A 46 -43.86 -36.60 -7.67
N LEU A 47 -43.40 -37.82 -7.35
CA LEU A 47 -41.98 -38.14 -7.25
C LEU A 47 -41.26 -37.93 -8.59
N GLN A 48 -41.83 -38.40 -9.71
CA GLN A 48 -41.28 -38.17 -11.05
C GLN A 48 -41.18 -36.68 -11.38
N TYR A 49 -42.20 -35.89 -11.03
CA TYR A 49 -42.18 -34.44 -11.24
C TYR A 49 -41.03 -33.79 -10.46
N THR A 50 -40.91 -34.08 -9.16
CA THR A 50 -39.84 -33.52 -8.33
C THR A 50 -38.45 -33.97 -8.77
N GLN A 51 -38.30 -35.19 -9.28
CA GLN A 51 -37.03 -35.68 -9.84
C GLN A 51 -36.61 -34.86 -11.05
N LYS A 52 -37.55 -34.57 -11.96
CA LYS A 52 -37.28 -33.75 -13.14
C LYS A 52 -36.85 -32.33 -12.75
N GLU A 53 -37.56 -31.71 -11.81
CA GLU A 53 -37.21 -30.37 -11.31
C GLU A 53 -35.81 -30.36 -10.66
N VAL A 54 -35.45 -31.41 -9.91
CA VAL A 54 -34.10 -31.57 -9.34
C VAL A 54 -33.04 -31.73 -10.44
N GLU A 55 -33.34 -32.42 -11.54
CA GLU A 55 -32.42 -32.55 -12.68
C GLU A 55 -32.21 -31.21 -13.39
N ASP A 56 -33.29 -30.47 -13.65
CA ASP A 56 -33.23 -29.14 -14.26
C ASP A 56 -32.40 -28.17 -13.38
N LEU A 57 -32.67 -28.14 -12.07
CA LEU A 57 -31.90 -27.33 -11.11
C LEU A 57 -30.41 -27.73 -11.04
N ARG A 58 -30.09 -29.02 -11.22
CA ARG A 58 -28.70 -29.48 -11.28
C ARG A 58 -28.01 -29.01 -12.56
N ALA A 59 -28.71 -28.95 -13.68
CA ALA A 59 -28.19 -28.42 -14.93
C ALA A 59 -27.90 -26.91 -14.79
N ASP A 60 -28.83 -26.13 -14.24
CA ASP A 60 -28.65 -24.70 -13.98
C ASP A 60 -27.52 -24.43 -12.98
N LYS A 61 -27.41 -25.26 -11.93
CA LYS A 61 -26.29 -25.15 -10.99
C LYS A 61 -24.95 -25.38 -11.70
N LYS A 62 -24.88 -26.31 -12.65
CA LYS A 62 -23.66 -26.61 -13.39
C LYS A 62 -23.25 -25.44 -14.28
N THR A 63 -24.18 -24.88 -15.04
CA THR A 63 -23.91 -23.70 -15.89
C THR A 63 -23.48 -22.51 -15.05
N LEU A 64 -24.15 -22.26 -13.92
CA LEU A 64 -23.79 -21.17 -13.01
C LEU A 64 -22.38 -21.35 -12.40
N ILE A 65 -21.99 -22.59 -12.07
CA ILE A 65 -20.63 -22.89 -11.60
C ILE A 65 -19.62 -22.57 -12.71
N GLU A 66 -19.90 -22.98 -13.96
CA GLU A 66 -19.03 -22.68 -15.09
C GLU A 66 -18.85 -21.16 -15.28
N GLU A 67 -19.94 -20.39 -15.26
CA GLU A 67 -19.91 -18.92 -15.30
C GLU A 67 -19.12 -18.29 -14.14
N VAL A 68 -19.31 -18.77 -12.92
CA VAL A 68 -18.54 -18.28 -11.77
C VAL A 68 -17.06 -18.58 -11.93
N THR A 69 -16.70 -19.73 -12.51
CA THR A 69 -15.29 -20.07 -12.75
C THR A 69 -14.66 -19.21 -13.85
N THR A 70 -15.41 -18.85 -14.89
CA THR A 70 -14.92 -17.94 -15.95
C THR A 70 -14.74 -16.53 -15.40
N LEU A 71 -15.73 -16.01 -14.66
CA LEU A 71 -15.65 -14.70 -14.03
C LEU A 71 -14.48 -14.59 -13.04
N LYS A 72 -14.21 -15.64 -12.24
CA LYS A 72 -13.03 -15.68 -11.36
C LYS A 72 -11.71 -15.60 -12.13
N LYS A 73 -11.60 -16.29 -13.28
CA LYS A 73 -10.41 -16.23 -14.14
C LYS A 73 -10.23 -14.83 -14.74
N GLU A 74 -11.30 -14.18 -15.16
CA GLU A 74 -11.26 -12.81 -15.68
C GLU A 74 -10.84 -11.80 -14.60
N LEU A 75 -11.36 -11.95 -13.38
CA LEU A 75 -10.97 -11.12 -12.25
C LEU A 75 -9.48 -11.26 -11.91
N CYS A 76 -8.95 -12.49 -11.93
CA CYS A 76 -7.53 -12.75 -11.73
C CYS A 76 -6.67 -12.04 -12.78
N LYS A 77 -7.04 -12.17 -14.07
CA LYS A 77 -6.35 -11.47 -15.16
C LYS A 77 -6.40 -9.95 -15.00
N LYS A 78 -7.54 -9.41 -14.55
CA LYS A 78 -7.69 -7.97 -14.31
C LYS A 78 -6.75 -7.50 -13.21
N SER A 79 -6.66 -8.23 -12.10
CA SER A 79 -5.72 -7.95 -11.01
C SER A 79 -4.27 -7.93 -11.51
N GLU A 80 -3.87 -8.90 -12.33
CA GLU A 80 -2.51 -8.94 -12.90
C GLU A 80 -2.21 -7.74 -13.81
N VAL A 81 -3.22 -7.25 -14.53
CA VAL A 81 -3.08 -6.05 -15.38
C VAL A 81 -2.95 -4.80 -14.51
N GLU A 82 -3.71 -4.69 -13.42
CA GLU A 82 -3.61 -3.59 -12.47
C GLU A 82 -2.22 -3.54 -11.81
N ASP A 83 -1.67 -4.69 -11.41
CA ASP A 83 -0.31 -4.78 -10.87
C ASP A 83 0.74 -4.33 -11.88
N LYS A 84 0.63 -4.79 -13.13
CA LYS A 84 1.54 -4.36 -14.22
C LYS A 84 1.40 -2.87 -14.48
N PHE A 85 0.19 -2.33 -14.43
CA PHE A 85 -0.05 -0.90 -14.61
C PHE A 85 0.65 -0.08 -13.52
N ILE A 86 0.54 -0.49 -12.25
CA ILE A 86 1.23 0.16 -11.11
C ILE A 86 2.76 0.10 -11.29
N GLN A 87 3.29 -1.05 -11.71
CA GLN A 87 4.73 -1.21 -11.98
C GLN A 87 5.21 -0.31 -13.12
N LEU A 88 4.45 -0.24 -14.21
CA LEU A 88 4.76 0.63 -15.35
C LEU A 88 4.70 2.11 -14.96
N GLN A 89 3.67 2.52 -14.21
CA GLN A 89 3.57 3.89 -13.73
C GLN A 89 4.75 4.25 -12.84
N SER A 90 5.13 3.36 -11.91
CA SER A 90 6.31 3.57 -11.04
C SER A 90 7.61 3.69 -11.85
N ARG A 91 7.74 2.92 -12.93
CA ARG A 91 8.90 2.99 -13.82
C ARG A 91 8.93 4.30 -14.62
N ILE A 92 7.77 4.75 -15.12
CA ILE A 92 7.63 6.03 -15.83
C ILE A 92 8.01 7.18 -14.89
N ASP A 93 7.43 7.20 -13.68
CA ASP A 93 7.70 8.22 -12.68
C ASP A 93 9.20 8.29 -12.33
N TYR A 94 9.85 7.13 -12.16
CA TYR A 94 11.29 7.04 -11.93
C TYR A 94 12.11 7.57 -13.12
N GLN A 95 11.74 7.22 -14.35
CA GLN A 95 12.44 7.69 -15.55
C GLN A 95 12.27 9.20 -15.75
N GLU A 96 11.08 9.73 -15.50
CA GLU A 96 10.78 11.15 -15.56
C GLU A 96 11.61 11.93 -14.53
N ASP A 97 11.63 11.48 -13.27
CA ASP A 97 12.45 12.09 -12.22
C ASP A 97 13.95 11.97 -12.51
N TYR A 98 14.40 10.84 -13.07
CA TYR A 98 15.79 10.67 -13.48
C TYR A 98 16.18 11.66 -14.58
N SER A 99 15.32 11.87 -15.58
CA SER A 99 15.54 12.84 -16.66
C SER A 99 15.56 14.29 -16.16
N ARG A 100 14.78 14.60 -15.11
CA ARG A 100 14.66 15.94 -14.50
C ARG A 100 15.62 16.19 -13.35
N ARG A 101 16.47 15.22 -13.00
CA ARG A 101 17.37 15.28 -11.83
C ARG A 101 18.26 16.53 -11.81
N ASN A 102 18.71 16.97 -12.99
CA ASN A 102 19.56 18.14 -13.16
C ASN A 102 18.77 19.45 -13.30
N ASN A 103 17.44 19.40 -13.27
CA ASN A 103 16.59 20.57 -13.45
C ASN A 103 16.23 21.19 -12.08
N LEU A 104 16.15 22.52 -12.05
CA LEU A 104 15.51 23.27 -10.97
C LEU A 104 14.42 24.19 -11.53
N ARG A 105 13.40 24.42 -10.71
CA ARG A 105 12.29 25.33 -10.98
C ARG A 105 12.52 26.63 -10.20
N PHE A 106 12.42 27.75 -10.90
CA PHE A 106 12.53 29.09 -10.37
C PHE A 106 11.20 29.79 -10.49
N ASP A 107 10.59 30.11 -9.37
CA ASP A 107 9.34 30.88 -9.30
C ASP A 107 9.66 32.32 -8.89
N GLY A 108 8.98 33.31 -9.49
CA GLY A 108 9.11 34.72 -9.09
C GLY A 108 10.19 35.51 -9.85
N LEU A 109 10.76 34.97 -10.93
CA LEU A 109 11.68 35.68 -11.81
C LEU A 109 10.94 36.63 -12.75
N ASP A 110 11.28 37.92 -12.71
CA ASP A 110 10.66 38.96 -13.53
C ASP A 110 10.69 38.61 -15.03
N GLU A 111 9.54 38.79 -15.67
CA GLU A 111 9.31 38.47 -17.07
C GLU A 111 9.49 39.70 -17.95
N THR A 112 10.30 39.58 -19.00
CA THR A 112 10.39 40.59 -20.06
C THR A 112 9.54 40.14 -21.25
N PRO A 113 8.81 41.05 -21.93
CA PRO A 113 8.06 40.68 -23.12
C PRO A 113 9.01 40.20 -24.21
N ASN A 114 8.64 39.11 -24.91
CA ASN A 114 9.44 38.46 -25.96
C ASN A 114 10.85 38.00 -25.53
N GLU A 115 10.96 37.50 -24.29
CA GLU A 115 12.23 36.98 -23.77
C GLU A 115 12.69 35.72 -24.51
N THR A 116 13.97 35.70 -24.90
CA THR A 116 14.61 34.51 -25.49
C THR A 116 15.15 33.59 -24.39
N TRP A 117 15.33 32.30 -24.70
CA TRP A 117 15.91 31.32 -23.78
C TRP A 117 17.32 31.73 -23.29
N GLU A 118 18.12 32.38 -24.14
CA GLU A 118 19.45 32.91 -23.80
C GLU A 118 19.39 34.02 -22.75
N GLU A 119 18.45 34.96 -22.89
CA GLU A 119 18.24 36.04 -21.93
C GLU A 119 17.80 35.49 -20.57
N THR A 120 16.91 34.49 -20.60
CA THR A 120 16.45 33.78 -19.39
C THR A 120 17.63 33.10 -18.68
N GLN A 121 18.54 32.50 -19.45
CA GLN A 121 19.76 31.88 -18.93
C GLN A 121 20.68 32.91 -18.25
N VAL A 122 20.90 34.07 -18.88
CA VAL A 122 21.71 35.16 -18.30
C VAL A 122 21.10 35.67 -17.00
N LYS A 123 19.77 35.84 -16.93
CA LYS A 123 19.09 36.25 -15.69
C LYS A 123 19.29 35.24 -14.57
N ILE A 124 19.23 33.94 -14.85
CA ILE A 124 19.50 32.91 -13.83
C ILE A 124 20.97 32.97 -13.41
N GLN A 125 21.92 33.10 -14.34
CA GLN A 125 23.33 33.23 -13.98
C GLN A 125 23.61 34.46 -13.11
N HIS A 126 22.96 35.58 -13.39
CA HIS A 126 23.05 36.79 -12.57
C HIS A 126 22.46 36.55 -11.17
N LEU A 127 21.28 35.92 -11.08
CA LEU A 127 20.67 35.55 -9.80
C LEU A 127 21.58 34.61 -8.97
N MET A 128 22.22 33.63 -9.62
CA MET A 128 23.14 32.69 -8.97
C MET A 128 24.36 33.40 -8.40
N ARG A 129 24.91 34.37 -9.13
CA ARG A 129 26.07 35.15 -8.69
C ARG A 129 25.70 36.09 -7.54
N ASP A 130 24.62 36.85 -7.71
CA ASP A 130 24.28 37.96 -6.83
C ASP A 130 23.63 37.50 -5.53
N LYS A 131 22.72 36.53 -5.60
CA LYS A 131 21.92 36.11 -4.45
C LYS A 131 22.45 34.86 -3.76
N LEU A 132 23.03 33.94 -4.52
CA LEU A 132 23.53 32.67 -3.98
C LEU A 132 25.03 32.69 -3.73
N GLU A 133 25.74 33.73 -4.18
CA GLU A 133 27.20 33.90 -4.08
C GLU A 133 27.95 32.71 -4.69
N MET A 134 27.40 32.14 -5.75
CA MET A 134 28.02 31.04 -6.48
C MET A 134 28.79 31.56 -7.69
N GLY A 135 29.79 30.79 -8.11
CA GLY A 135 30.58 31.09 -9.31
C GLY A 135 29.75 31.03 -10.60
N VAL A 136 30.43 31.20 -11.74
CA VAL A 136 29.79 31.07 -13.05
C VAL A 136 29.37 29.63 -13.28
N LEU A 137 28.06 29.38 -13.25
CA LEU A 137 27.49 28.05 -13.49
C LEU A 137 27.18 27.84 -14.96
N GLN A 138 27.51 26.65 -15.46
CA GLN A 138 27.16 26.22 -16.81
C GLN A 138 25.76 25.62 -16.81
N LEU A 139 24.82 26.40 -17.36
CA LEU A 139 23.46 25.96 -17.65
C LEU A 139 23.43 25.42 -19.09
N GLU A 140 22.74 24.31 -19.28
CA GLU A 140 22.53 23.71 -20.60
C GLU A 140 21.36 24.41 -21.32
N ARG A 141 20.27 24.65 -20.58
CA ARG A 141 19.06 25.27 -21.11
C ARG A 141 18.27 25.92 -19.99
N ALA A 142 17.68 27.08 -20.24
CA ALA A 142 16.70 27.71 -19.36
C ALA A 142 15.49 28.16 -20.16
N GLN A 143 14.30 27.74 -19.75
CA GLN A 143 13.07 28.07 -20.46
C GLN A 143 11.92 28.33 -19.48
N ARG A 144 11.01 29.23 -19.86
CA ARG A 144 9.76 29.47 -19.13
C ARG A 144 8.77 28.35 -19.44
N VAL A 145 8.11 27.82 -18.40
CA VAL A 145 7.21 26.67 -18.48
C VAL A 145 5.94 26.93 -17.68
N GLY A 146 4.81 26.45 -18.22
CA GLY A 146 3.52 26.47 -17.57
C GLY A 146 2.61 27.61 -18.02
N PRO A 147 1.32 27.55 -17.67
CA PRO A 147 0.36 28.59 -18.02
C PRO A 147 0.57 29.85 -17.18
N LYS A 148 0.26 31.01 -17.75
CA LYS A 148 0.23 32.28 -17.00
C LYS A 148 -0.94 32.25 -16.03
N TYR A 149 -0.68 31.93 -14.76
CA TYR A 149 -1.73 31.83 -13.74
C TYR A 149 -2.44 33.16 -13.47
N THR A 150 -1.73 34.29 -13.59
CA THR A 150 -2.29 35.65 -13.43
C THR A 150 -1.34 36.65 -14.10
N SER A 151 -1.84 37.78 -14.60
CA SER A 151 -0.98 38.86 -15.13
C SER A 151 0.11 39.28 -14.13
N THR A 152 -0.18 39.16 -12.84
CA THR A 152 0.68 39.57 -11.72
C THR A 152 1.80 38.57 -11.39
N ARG A 153 1.68 37.28 -11.74
CA ARG A 153 2.67 36.26 -11.36
C ARG A 153 3.48 35.82 -12.58
N PRO A 154 4.83 35.94 -12.55
CA PRO A 154 5.66 35.50 -13.67
C PRO A 154 5.63 33.97 -13.82
N HIS A 155 5.90 33.50 -15.04
CA HIS A 155 6.03 32.08 -15.34
C HIS A 155 7.20 31.43 -14.57
N THR A 156 7.01 30.17 -14.19
CA THR A 156 8.09 29.34 -13.63
C THR A 156 9.14 29.11 -14.71
N VAL A 157 10.41 29.32 -14.37
CA VAL A 157 11.54 28.97 -15.24
C VAL A 157 12.08 27.62 -14.85
N VAL A 158 12.28 26.72 -15.82
CA VAL A 158 12.99 25.46 -15.63
C VAL A 158 14.39 25.60 -16.21
N ALA A 159 15.41 25.42 -15.37
CA ALA A 159 16.81 25.49 -15.79
C ALA A 159 17.49 24.11 -15.62
N SER A 160 18.09 23.61 -16.70
CA SER A 160 18.92 22.40 -16.72
C SER A 160 20.38 22.79 -16.42
N PHE A 161 20.94 22.16 -15.40
CA PHE A 161 22.35 22.30 -15.02
C PHE A 161 23.18 21.22 -15.70
N SER A 162 24.37 21.58 -16.19
CA SER A 162 25.29 20.60 -16.76
C SER A 162 25.82 19.62 -15.71
N LYS A 163 26.12 20.11 -14.50
CA LYS A 163 26.65 19.31 -13.39
C LYS A 163 25.63 19.16 -12.27
N PHE A 164 25.49 17.93 -11.77
CA PHE A 164 24.61 17.64 -10.63
C PHE A 164 25.07 18.33 -9.33
N GLU A 165 26.39 18.53 -9.16
CA GLU A 165 26.97 19.19 -8.00
C GLU A 165 26.55 20.67 -7.92
N ASP A 166 26.58 21.38 -9.05
CA ASP A 166 26.18 22.78 -9.16
C ASP A 166 24.71 22.95 -8.81
N ARG A 167 23.85 22.06 -9.32
CA ARG A 167 22.43 21.98 -8.97
C ARG A 167 22.23 21.78 -7.46
N GLN A 168 23.00 20.89 -6.84
CA GLN A 168 22.91 20.65 -5.40
C GLN A 168 23.41 21.83 -4.57
N ALA A 169 24.47 22.50 -5.01
CA ALA A 169 24.96 23.72 -4.38
C ALA A 169 23.91 24.84 -4.42
N ALA A 170 23.25 25.03 -5.57
CA ALA A 170 22.15 25.98 -5.73
C ALA A 170 21.01 25.71 -4.74
N LEU A 171 20.59 24.44 -4.62
CA LEU A 171 19.52 24.06 -3.70
C LEU A 171 19.91 24.24 -2.23
N ARG A 172 21.16 23.94 -1.84
CA ARG A 172 21.66 24.18 -0.47
C ARG A 172 21.67 25.67 -0.12
N ASN A 173 22.09 26.51 -1.06
CA ASN A 173 22.16 27.95 -0.87
C ASN A 173 20.81 28.65 -1.03
N SER A 174 19.76 27.96 -1.51
CA SER A 174 18.41 28.53 -1.68
C SER A 174 17.85 29.15 -0.39
N ALA A 175 18.33 28.73 0.79
CA ALA A 175 17.98 29.34 2.06
C ALA A 175 18.40 30.82 2.17
N LYS A 176 19.39 31.29 1.39
CA LYS A 176 19.79 32.70 1.31
C LYS A 176 18.75 33.58 0.58
N LEU A 177 17.88 32.97 -0.22
CA LEU A 177 16.79 33.64 -0.93
C LEU A 177 15.56 33.91 -0.05
N LYS A 178 15.61 33.52 1.23
CA LYS A 178 14.58 33.89 2.20
C LYS A 178 14.50 35.42 2.25
N ASN A 179 13.28 35.96 2.15
CA ASN A 179 12.96 37.39 2.02
C ASN A 179 13.04 37.96 0.59
N THR A 180 13.42 37.16 -0.40
CA THR A 180 13.19 37.53 -1.80
C THR A 180 11.85 36.96 -2.29
N ASN A 181 11.27 37.54 -3.33
CA ASN A 181 10.08 36.99 -4.00
C ASN A 181 10.40 35.76 -4.87
N ILE A 182 11.60 35.19 -4.76
CA ILE A 182 12.11 34.15 -5.65
C ILE A 182 12.28 32.85 -4.88
N ASN A 183 11.66 31.79 -5.40
CA ASN A 183 11.72 30.46 -4.80
C ASN A 183 12.38 29.47 -5.76
N ILE A 184 13.26 28.63 -5.21
CA ILE A 184 13.90 27.53 -5.94
C ILE A 184 13.32 26.21 -5.44
N ASN A 185 12.77 25.43 -6.36
CA ASN A 185 12.25 24.10 -6.10
C ASN A 185 12.90 23.06 -7.02
N GLU A 186 12.87 21.80 -6.60
CA GLU A 186 13.26 20.70 -7.47
C GLU A 186 12.20 20.46 -8.55
N ASP A 187 12.62 20.09 -9.76
CA ASP A 187 11.71 19.66 -10.81
C ASP A 187 11.45 18.15 -10.66
N LEU A 188 10.24 17.80 -10.23
CA LEU A 188 9.80 16.42 -10.00
C LEU A 188 8.57 16.10 -10.86
N CYS A 189 8.32 14.81 -11.08
CA CYS A 189 7.08 14.33 -11.68
C CYS A 189 5.87 14.63 -10.78
N GLU A 190 4.67 14.69 -11.35
CA GLU A 190 3.47 15.09 -10.59
C GLU A 190 3.15 14.09 -9.47
N SER A 191 3.41 12.80 -9.67
CA SER A 191 3.27 11.76 -8.64
C SER A 191 4.16 12.06 -7.42
N SER A 192 5.44 12.36 -7.64
CA SER A 192 6.41 12.71 -6.61
C SER A 192 6.06 14.03 -5.90
N VAL A 193 5.58 15.03 -6.66
CA VAL A 193 5.08 16.29 -6.09
C VAL A 193 3.85 16.05 -5.20
N THR A 194 2.93 15.22 -5.65
CA THR A 194 1.71 14.86 -4.90
C THR A 194 2.05 14.10 -3.62
N ALA A 195 2.98 13.15 -3.68
CA ALA A 195 3.50 12.45 -2.51
C ALA A 195 4.08 13.43 -1.46
N ARG A 196 4.86 14.42 -1.91
CA ARG A 196 5.34 15.50 -1.02
C ARG A 196 4.21 16.33 -0.45
N LYS A 197 3.23 16.73 -1.27
CA LYS A 197 2.07 17.53 -0.83
C LYS A 197 1.32 16.85 0.31
N VAL A 198 1.12 15.52 0.23
CA VAL A 198 0.48 14.71 1.29
C VAL A 198 1.28 14.74 2.59
N GLN A 199 2.61 14.73 2.51
CA GLN A 199 3.50 14.75 3.68
C GLN A 199 3.79 16.16 4.24
N LEU A 200 3.38 17.23 3.57
CA LEU A 200 3.60 18.61 4.02
C LEU A 200 3.05 18.91 5.43
N PRO A 201 1.83 18.45 5.83
CA PRO A 201 1.31 18.69 7.16
C PRO A 201 2.20 18.07 8.26
N GLU A 202 2.72 16.87 8.02
CA GLU A 202 3.62 16.18 8.94
C GLU A 202 4.97 16.89 9.07
N LEU A 203 5.52 17.35 7.94
CA LEU A 203 6.74 18.17 7.95
C LEU A 203 6.54 19.48 8.74
N LYS A 204 5.36 20.11 8.65
CA LYS A 204 5.07 21.33 9.43
C LYS A 204 4.96 21.05 10.93
N LYS A 205 4.29 19.97 11.31
CA LYS A 205 4.17 19.54 12.73
C LYS A 205 5.54 19.26 13.33
N THR A 206 6.34 18.42 12.68
CA THR A 206 7.68 18.05 13.16
C THR A 206 8.63 19.25 13.28
N ARG A 207 8.51 20.25 12.41
CA ARG A 207 9.24 21.52 12.54
C ARG A 207 8.73 22.38 13.70
N ALA A 208 7.42 22.39 13.97
CA ALA A 208 6.85 23.08 15.12
C ALA A 208 7.31 22.46 16.44
N ASP A 209 7.50 21.13 16.46
CA ASP A 209 8.05 20.38 17.60
C ASP A 209 9.57 20.61 17.81
N GLY A 210 10.20 21.49 17.03
CA GLY A 210 11.63 21.84 17.16
C GLY A 210 12.61 20.88 16.47
N LYS A 211 12.13 19.77 15.89
CA LYS A 211 12.94 18.80 15.13
C LYS A 211 13.33 19.35 13.75
N ILE A 212 14.40 18.81 13.18
CA ILE A 212 14.88 19.18 11.83
C ILE A 212 14.23 18.24 10.83
N ALA A 213 13.23 18.71 10.08
CA ALA A 213 12.58 17.93 9.04
C ALA A 213 12.78 18.53 7.64
N TYR A 214 13.19 17.70 6.67
CA TYR A 214 13.38 18.09 5.27
C TYR A 214 13.05 16.93 4.33
N PHE A 215 12.69 17.25 3.09
CA PHE A 215 12.48 16.24 2.06
C PHE A 215 13.80 15.89 1.38
N SER A 216 14.06 14.59 1.22
CA SER A 216 15.08 14.04 0.33
C SER A 216 14.37 13.28 -0.78
N HIS A 217 14.27 13.88 -1.96
CA HIS A 217 13.40 13.38 -3.03
C HIS A 217 11.97 13.17 -2.49
N THR A 218 11.35 12.00 -2.62
CA THR A 218 9.99 11.72 -2.11
C THR A 218 9.91 11.38 -0.62
N LYS A 219 11.04 11.27 0.08
CA LYS A 219 11.07 10.82 1.48
C LYS A 219 11.21 11.99 2.46
N LEU A 220 10.37 12.01 3.49
CA LEU A 220 10.52 12.92 4.63
C LEU A 220 11.60 12.40 5.58
N VAL A 221 12.67 13.17 5.77
CA VAL A 221 13.75 12.85 6.71
C VAL A 221 13.60 13.74 7.94
N ILE A 222 13.47 13.12 9.11
CA ILE A 222 13.39 13.79 10.41
C ILE A 222 14.68 13.51 11.17
N ARG A 223 15.33 14.57 11.65
CA ARG A 223 16.51 14.52 12.50
C ARG A 223 16.25 15.27 13.79
N GLU A 224 16.78 14.76 14.89
CA GLU A 224 16.78 15.49 16.15
C GLU A 224 17.76 16.65 16.07
N ARG A 225 17.37 17.79 16.67
CA ARG A 225 18.25 18.94 16.77
C ARG A 225 19.24 18.63 17.89
N GLY A 226 20.42 18.13 17.54
CA GLY A 226 21.47 17.85 18.51
C GLY A 226 21.75 19.08 19.37
N GLU A 227 21.80 18.89 20.69
CA GLU A 227 22.28 19.90 21.62
C GLU A 227 23.71 20.27 21.20
N ARG A 228 23.93 21.51 20.77
CA ARG A 228 25.30 22.02 20.70
C ARG A 228 25.76 22.13 22.14
N THR A 229 26.53 21.15 22.61
CA THR A 229 27.24 21.26 23.89
C THR A 229 28.12 22.50 23.80
N ALA A 230 27.69 23.56 24.47
CA ALA A 230 28.47 24.77 24.67
C ALA A 230 29.61 24.45 25.65
N GLN A 231 30.64 23.75 25.20
CA GLN A 231 31.94 23.73 25.86
C GLN A 231 32.78 24.88 25.30
N THR A 232 32.35 26.10 25.61
CA THR A 232 33.19 27.29 25.46
C THR A 232 33.99 27.44 26.74
N GLN A 233 35.26 27.05 26.66
CA GLN A 233 36.42 27.69 27.32
C GLN A 233 36.23 28.15 28.77
N ALA A 234 36.46 27.24 29.72
CA ALA A 234 36.93 27.63 31.05
C ALA A 234 38.46 27.77 31.00
N VAL A 235 38.90 29.02 31.11
CA VAL A 235 40.29 29.45 31.29
C VAL A 235 40.93 28.69 32.46
N SER A 236 41.90 27.82 32.17
CA SER A 236 42.77 27.22 33.20
C SER A 236 43.88 28.21 33.54
N THR A 237 43.67 29.01 34.57
CA THR A 237 44.73 29.78 35.24
C THR A 237 45.80 28.85 35.80
N ARG A 238 47.02 28.92 35.25
CA ARG A 238 48.23 28.37 35.87
C ARG A 238 48.62 29.23 37.08
N PRO A 239 48.99 28.64 38.24
CA PRO A 239 49.84 29.33 39.19
C PRO A 239 51.33 29.12 38.83
N ALA A 240 52.10 30.19 39.04
CA ALA A 240 53.54 30.25 38.85
C ALA A 240 54.27 29.48 39.96
N ALA A 241 55.33 28.76 39.59
CA ALA A 241 56.41 28.37 40.49
C ALA A 241 57.75 28.45 39.74
N SER A 242 58.71 29.10 40.39
CA SER A 242 60.00 29.54 39.88
C SER A 242 61.04 28.42 39.76
N VAL A 243 61.76 28.44 38.63
CA VAL A 243 63.22 28.23 38.42
C VAL A 243 63.99 27.32 39.39
N MET A 244 64.61 26.27 38.86
CA MET A 244 66.07 26.03 38.98
C MET A 244 66.60 25.17 37.82
N ILE A 245 67.66 25.68 37.20
CA ILE A 245 68.49 25.06 36.16
C ILE A 245 69.57 24.23 36.85
N VAL A 246 69.75 22.95 36.48
CA VAL A 246 71.06 22.28 36.45
C VAL A 246 71.02 21.13 35.41
N THR A 247 71.77 21.28 34.32
CA THR A 247 72.45 20.19 33.57
C THR A 247 73.86 20.04 34.19
N PRO A 248 74.63 18.91 34.04
CA PRO A 248 74.79 18.15 32.78
C PRO A 248 75.15 16.64 32.90
N ALA A 249 75.42 16.07 31.72
CA ALA A 249 76.45 15.08 31.38
C ALA A 249 76.02 13.63 31.06
N ALA A 250 76.58 13.18 29.94
CA ALA A 250 76.38 11.95 29.21
C ALA A 250 76.87 10.69 29.93
N THR A 251 76.50 9.48 29.45
CA THR A 251 77.42 8.52 28.81
C THR A 251 76.66 7.29 28.26
N PHE A 252 77.08 6.92 27.05
CA PHE A 252 76.96 5.67 26.28
C PHE A 252 76.79 4.35 27.04
N ALA A 253 75.98 3.42 26.49
CA ALA A 253 76.39 2.06 26.10
C ALA A 253 75.20 1.25 25.54
N GLY A 254 75.39 0.60 24.39
CA GLY A 254 74.39 -0.21 23.69
C GLY A 254 74.21 -1.64 24.22
N GLY A 255 73.38 -2.41 23.54
CA GLY A 255 73.24 -3.84 23.78
C GLY A 255 72.04 -4.43 23.05
N ALA A 256 72.29 -5.44 22.22
CA ALA A 256 71.39 -5.98 21.22
C ALA A 256 70.37 -7.01 21.72
N ALA A 257 69.41 -7.28 20.82
CA ALA A 257 68.83 -8.58 20.47
C ALA A 257 67.85 -9.31 21.42
N SER A 258 66.69 -9.65 20.84
CA SER A 258 66.12 -11.01 20.63
C SER A 258 64.62 -11.04 20.95
N VAL A 259 63.77 -11.22 19.92
CA VAL A 259 63.10 -12.47 19.50
C VAL A 259 62.14 -13.00 20.57
N GLY A 260 60.84 -13.02 20.21
CA GLY A 260 59.79 -13.64 21.02
C GLY A 260 58.44 -13.55 20.33
N ALA A 261 58.27 -14.33 19.26
CA ALA A 261 56.95 -14.65 18.71
C ALA A 261 56.25 -15.64 19.66
N VAL A 262 55.00 -15.36 20.05
CA VAL A 262 54.07 -16.39 20.53
C VAL A 262 52.67 -16.11 19.97
N THR A 263 52.15 -17.18 19.39
CA THR A 263 50.86 -17.48 18.78
C THR A 263 49.69 -17.58 19.77
N GLY A 264 48.47 -17.43 19.24
CA GLY A 264 47.21 -17.92 19.84
C GLY A 264 46.03 -17.08 19.33
N ALA A 265 45.29 -17.43 18.28
CA ALA A 265 44.37 -18.57 18.10
C ALA A 265 43.32 -18.66 19.22
N GLY A 266 42.05 -18.41 18.89
CA GLY A 266 40.93 -18.85 19.73
C GLY A 266 39.60 -18.12 19.59
N ALA A 267 38.63 -18.87 19.06
CA ALA A 267 37.20 -18.87 19.43
C ALA A 267 36.20 -17.93 18.72
N VAL A 268 35.57 -18.56 17.73
CA VAL A 268 34.23 -18.33 17.19
C VAL A 268 33.18 -18.65 18.26
N ALA A 269 32.11 -17.86 18.36
CA ALA A 269 30.86 -18.28 19.01
C ALA A 269 29.66 -17.70 18.24
N ALA A 270 28.95 -18.60 17.56
CA ALA A 270 27.63 -18.42 17.02
C ALA A 270 26.58 -18.43 18.15
N GLY A 271 25.47 -17.73 17.95
CA GLY A 271 24.32 -17.75 18.84
C GLY A 271 23.06 -17.40 18.05
N GLU A 272 22.46 -18.43 17.45
CA GLU A 272 21.09 -18.44 16.94
C GLU A 272 20.10 -18.22 18.09
N ALA A 273 19.05 -17.43 17.84
CA ALA A 273 17.83 -17.45 18.65
C ALA A 273 16.62 -17.33 17.71
N SER A 274 15.94 -18.47 17.57
CA SER A 274 14.63 -18.65 16.96
C SER A 274 13.56 -18.61 18.06
N ALA A 275 12.50 -17.82 17.86
CA ALA A 275 11.18 -17.90 18.49
C ALA A 275 10.31 -16.85 17.79
N GLY A 276 9.04 -17.03 17.48
CA GLY A 276 8.08 -18.10 17.73
C GLY A 276 6.79 -17.68 17.01
N MET A 277 6.15 -18.66 16.42
CA MET A 277 4.91 -18.62 15.65
C MET A 277 3.73 -18.55 16.62
N GLU A 278 2.77 -17.64 16.44
CA GLU A 278 1.45 -17.76 17.06
C GLU A 278 0.39 -17.11 16.14
N ASP A 279 -0.43 -17.97 15.54
CA ASP A 279 -1.69 -17.68 14.89
C ASP A 279 -2.74 -17.27 15.92
N ASP A 280 -3.58 -16.28 15.63
CA ASP A 280 -4.95 -16.29 16.13
C ASP A 280 -5.91 -15.61 15.14
N GLN A 281 -6.93 -16.38 14.74
CA GLN A 281 -8.06 -15.96 13.93
C GLN A 281 -9.22 -15.63 14.88
N ARG A 282 -9.88 -14.48 14.71
CA ARG A 282 -11.31 -14.33 15.08
C ARG A 282 -12.06 -13.53 14.05
N GLY A 283 -13.22 -14.07 13.70
CA GLY A 283 -14.09 -13.59 12.65
C GLY A 283 -15.11 -12.54 13.09
N GLU A 284 -15.76 -12.03 12.05
CA GLU A 284 -17.16 -11.60 11.93
C GLU A 284 -17.69 -10.37 12.68
N GLY A 285 -18.28 -9.47 11.89
CA GLY A 285 -19.15 -8.38 12.32
C GLY A 285 -19.67 -7.57 11.12
N HIS A 286 -20.79 -8.02 10.56
CA HIS A 286 -21.71 -7.27 9.68
C HIS A 286 -21.97 -5.84 10.17
N GLU A 287 -22.23 -4.87 9.28
CA GLU A 287 -23.55 -4.24 9.13
C GLU A 287 -23.54 -3.04 8.16
N VAL A 288 -24.67 -2.91 7.46
CA VAL A 288 -24.95 -2.11 6.27
C VAL A 288 -25.55 -0.77 6.66
N ALA A 289 -24.96 0.35 6.21
CA ALA A 289 -25.56 1.68 6.19
C ALA A 289 -24.76 2.55 5.19
N ALA A 290 -25.29 3.37 4.28
CA ALA A 290 -26.63 3.82 4.02
C ALA A 290 -26.70 4.34 2.56
N GLN A 291 -27.65 3.85 1.77
CA GLN A 291 -28.14 4.54 0.58
C GLN A 291 -29.26 5.49 1.00
N ARG A 292 -28.99 6.79 1.03
CA ARG A 292 -30.02 7.85 1.00
C ARG A 292 -29.36 9.16 0.55
N LYS A 293 -29.79 9.63 -0.64
CA LYS A 293 -29.60 10.94 -1.32
C LYS A 293 -29.20 10.65 -2.78
N SER A 294 -30.10 10.67 -3.76
CA SER A 294 -30.58 11.93 -4.34
C SER A 294 -31.85 11.70 -5.17
N LYS A 295 -33.01 12.05 -4.58
CA LYS A 295 -34.15 12.60 -5.31
C LYS A 295 -34.13 14.10 -5.01
N ARG A 296 -33.61 14.93 -5.91
CA ARG A 296 -34.00 16.36 -6.07
C ARG A 296 -33.22 17.05 -7.18
N LYS A 297 -33.98 17.46 -8.20
CA LYS A 297 -33.84 18.54 -9.21
C LYS A 297 -34.29 17.96 -10.56
N LYS A 298 -35.33 18.40 -11.29
CA LYS A 298 -35.99 19.72 -11.41
C LYS A 298 -35.04 20.90 -11.35
#